data_AF-A0AB73U2B0-F1
#
_entry.id   AF-A0AB73U2B0-F1
#
_cell.length_a   1.000
_cell.length_b   1.000
_cell.length_c   1.000
_cell.angle_alpha   90.00
_cell.angle_beta   90.00
_cell.angle_gamma   90.00
#
_symmetry.space_group_name_H-M   'P 1'
#
loop_
_entity.id
_entity.type
_entity.pdbx_description
1 polymer ?
#
loop_
_entity_poly.entity_id
_entity_poly.type
_entity_poly.pdbx_seq_one_letter_code
_entity_poly.pdbx_strand_id
1 'polypeptide(L)'
;MDVPRCGLPSPVDSPLSGSGPRQRPPRPSSPAVDTSTPIGRAVAGFYLAFEAVDDSDRLRDATNRLGQPDAPEADTREKYLALARAITTVETIRRHAGSTLREISARAASTAARLTPDAADLPSDINDAIHAAVRSESIAVCERAVQLINDQTRVVLDLDEVTTTMTVHGWLASRGLTD
;
A
#
# COMPACT_ATOMS: atom_id res chain seq x y z
N MET A 1 61.78 18.16 32.93
CA MET A 1 60.64 17.50 32.26
C MET A 1 60.56 16.10 32.83
N ASP A 2 59.60 15.90 33.73
CA ASP A 2 59.36 14.67 34.50
C ASP A 2 59.04 13.44 33.65
N VAL A 3 59.51 12.29 34.12
CA VAL A 3 59.12 10.90 33.77
C VAL A 3 58.00 10.47 34.76
N PRO A 4 57.21 9.36 34.66
CA PRO A 4 57.21 8.24 33.70
C PRO A 4 55.83 7.52 33.44
N ARG A 5 55.91 6.39 32.70
CA ARG A 5 55.16 5.11 32.84
C ARG A 5 53.73 4.93 32.30
N CYS A 6 53.65 4.00 31.35
CA CYS A 6 52.76 2.83 31.25
C CYS A 6 51.36 2.91 31.86
N GLY A 7 50.37 2.78 30.98
CA GLY A 7 49.03 2.30 31.31
C GLY A 7 48.21 2.19 30.04
N LEU A 8 48.27 1.04 29.35
CA LEU A 8 47.19 0.63 28.46
C LEU A 8 45.93 0.47 29.32
N PRO A 9 44.83 1.17 29.06
CA PRO A 9 43.54 0.67 29.49
C PRO A 9 43.13 -0.45 28.53
N SER A 10 42.95 -1.65 29.09
CA SER A 10 42.35 -2.82 28.44
C SER A 10 41.11 -2.44 27.64
N PRO A 11 40.81 -3.14 26.52
CA PRO A 11 39.50 -3.05 25.93
C PRO A 11 38.50 -3.48 27.00
N VAL A 12 37.71 -2.53 27.47
CA VAL A 12 36.53 -2.84 28.29
C VAL A 12 35.64 -3.68 27.40
N ASP A 13 35.64 -4.99 27.67
CA ASP A 13 34.48 -5.85 27.49
C ASP A 13 33.26 -5.10 28.03
N SER A 14 32.58 -4.38 27.13
CA SER A 14 31.26 -3.87 27.41
C SER A 14 30.31 -5.05 27.22
N PRO A 15 29.57 -5.42 28.28
CA PRO A 15 28.84 -6.66 28.34
C PRO A 15 27.73 -6.67 27.30
N LEU A 16 27.61 -7.80 26.60
CA LEU A 16 26.36 -8.43 26.18
C LEU A 16 25.17 -7.46 26.17
N SER A 17 24.98 -6.73 25.07
CA SER A 17 23.64 -6.27 24.74
C SER A 17 22.82 -7.52 24.49
N GLY A 18 22.14 -7.96 25.55
CA GLY A 18 21.24 -9.09 25.53
C GLY A 18 20.34 -8.96 24.32
N SER A 19 20.53 -9.89 23.38
CA SER A 19 19.56 -10.22 22.36
C SER A 19 18.32 -10.76 23.05
N GLY A 20 17.52 -9.86 23.62
CA GLY A 20 16.11 -10.12 23.84
C GLY A 20 15.49 -10.50 22.50
N PRO A 21 14.44 -11.33 22.48
CA PRO A 21 13.82 -11.77 21.23
C PRO A 21 13.49 -10.55 20.39
N ARG A 22 14.16 -10.40 19.23
CA ARG A 22 13.96 -9.27 18.32
C ARG A 22 12.49 -9.29 17.89
N GLN A 23 11.71 -8.38 18.47
CA GLN A 23 10.28 -8.27 18.19
C GLN A 23 10.09 -7.84 16.74
N ARG A 24 9.17 -8.54 16.05
CA ARG A 24 8.67 -8.17 14.72
C ARG A 24 8.15 -6.73 14.79
N PRO A 25 8.34 -5.91 13.73
CA PRO A 25 7.80 -4.55 13.71
C PRO A 25 6.29 -4.55 13.99
N PRO A 26 5.77 -3.51 14.68
CA PRO A 26 4.34 -3.37 14.91
C PRO A 26 3.58 -3.31 13.58
N ARG A 27 2.33 -3.80 13.58
CA ARG A 27 1.50 -3.74 12.37
C ARG A 27 1.27 -2.27 11.99
N PRO A 28 1.35 -1.92 10.70
CA PRO A 28 0.84 -0.65 10.24
C PRO A 28 -0.67 -0.61 10.42
N SER A 29 -1.19 0.50 10.93
CA SER A 29 -2.64 0.69 11.06
C SER A 29 -3.30 0.72 9.68
N SER A 30 -4.37 -0.04 9.51
CA SER A 30 -5.23 0.05 8.32
C SER A 30 -5.85 1.44 8.25
N PRO A 31 -5.70 2.18 7.14
CA PRO A 31 -6.22 3.53 7.01
C PRO A 31 -7.75 3.51 7.01
N ALA A 32 -8.36 4.59 7.47
CA ALA A 32 -9.79 4.81 7.24
C ALA A 32 -9.98 5.09 5.73
N VAL A 33 -10.53 4.11 5.01
CA VAL A 33 -10.76 4.20 3.57
C VAL A 33 -12.26 4.26 3.29
N ASP A 34 -12.67 5.18 2.43
CA ASP A 34 -14.04 5.25 1.92
C ASP A 34 -14.31 4.13 0.89
N THR A 35 -14.90 3.03 1.37
CA THR A 35 -15.25 1.85 0.57
C THR A 35 -16.44 2.07 -0.38
N SER A 36 -17.08 3.25 -0.37
CA SER A 36 -18.07 3.59 -1.40
C SER A 36 -17.42 3.80 -2.77
N THR A 37 -16.12 4.16 -2.80
CA THR A 37 -15.37 4.40 -4.03
C THR A 37 -14.67 3.14 -4.55
N PRO A 38 -14.48 2.98 -5.88
CA PRO A 38 -13.73 1.85 -6.44
C PRO A 38 -12.29 1.76 -5.92
N ILE A 39 -11.59 2.90 -5.85
CA ILE A 39 -10.24 2.99 -5.30
C ILE A 39 -10.25 2.57 -3.83
N GLY A 40 -11.22 3.06 -3.05
CA GLY A 40 -11.28 2.74 -1.64
C GLY A 40 -11.55 1.26 -1.36
N ARG A 41 -12.39 0.60 -2.17
CA ARG A 41 -12.56 -0.86 -2.10
C ARG A 41 -11.26 -1.61 -2.42
N ALA A 42 -10.53 -1.18 -3.45
CA ALA A 42 -9.26 -1.81 -3.81
C ALA A 42 -8.21 -1.68 -2.69
N VAL A 43 -8.11 -0.49 -2.08
CA VAL A 43 -7.20 -0.27 -0.94
C VAL A 43 -7.63 -1.11 0.26
N ALA A 44 -8.92 -1.14 0.61
CA ALA A 44 -9.41 -1.98 1.70
C ALA A 44 -9.09 -3.47 1.46
N GLY A 45 -9.30 -3.96 0.23
CA GLY A 45 -8.93 -5.32 -0.17
C GLY A 45 -7.43 -5.60 -0.06
N PHE A 46 -6.57 -4.64 -0.41
CA PHE A 46 -5.13 -4.74 -0.20
C PHE A 46 -4.78 -4.90 1.28
N TYR A 47 -5.36 -4.10 2.17
CA TYR A 47 -5.08 -4.20 3.61
C TYR A 47 -5.59 -5.52 4.22
N LEU A 48 -6.74 -6.02 3.80
CA LEU A 48 -7.23 -7.34 4.21
C LEU A 48 -6.31 -8.47 3.75
N ALA A 49 -5.87 -8.43 2.50
CA ALA A 49 -4.90 -9.38 1.95
C ALA A 49 -3.57 -9.34 2.72
N PHE A 50 -3.08 -8.13 3.00
CA PHE A 50 -1.88 -7.90 3.79
C PHE A 50 -2.00 -8.50 5.20
N GLU A 51 -3.08 -8.23 5.90
CA GLU A 51 -3.31 -8.73 7.27
C GLU A 51 -3.36 -10.26 7.29
N ALA A 52 -4.04 -10.88 6.33
CA ALA A 52 -4.12 -12.33 6.23
C ALA A 52 -2.76 -13.00 5.96
N VAL A 53 -1.90 -12.38 5.13
CA VAL A 53 -0.53 -12.87 4.89
C VAL A 53 0.35 -12.66 6.13
N ASP A 54 0.29 -11.48 6.77
CA ASP A 54 1.05 -11.20 7.99
C ASP A 54 0.67 -12.16 9.13
N ASP A 55 -0.62 -12.47 9.29
CA ASP A 55 -1.10 -13.40 10.31
C ASP A 55 -0.68 -14.85 10.05
N SER A 56 -0.77 -15.28 8.79
CA SER A 56 -0.29 -16.62 8.39
C SER A 56 1.21 -16.77 8.67
N ASP A 57 2.00 -15.74 8.34
CA ASP A 57 3.44 -15.71 8.62
C ASP A 57 3.73 -15.72 10.13
N ARG A 58 2.97 -14.96 10.94
CA ARG A 58 3.14 -14.96 12.41
C ARG A 58 2.87 -16.33 13.02
N LEU A 59 1.83 -17.02 12.56
CA LEU A 59 1.50 -18.37 13.01
C LEU A 59 2.60 -19.37 12.63
N ARG A 60 3.13 -19.25 11.41
CA ARG A 60 4.26 -20.07 10.94
C ARG A 60 5.52 -19.82 11.77
N ASP A 61 5.87 -18.56 12.02
CA ASP A 61 7.03 -18.19 12.85
C ASP A 61 6.89 -18.72 14.29
N ALA A 62 5.70 -18.60 14.89
CA ALA A 62 5.44 -19.11 16.23
C ALA A 62 5.55 -20.64 16.31
N THR A 63 5.08 -21.34 15.27
CA THR A 63 5.16 -22.80 15.17
C THR A 63 6.61 -23.26 14.97
N ASN A 64 7.37 -22.59 14.11
CA ASN A 64 8.77 -22.93 13.85
C ASN A 64 9.66 -22.70 15.07
N ARG A 65 9.42 -21.64 15.86
CA ARG A 65 10.13 -21.40 17.13
C ARG A 65 9.96 -22.51 18.16
N LEU A 66 8.88 -23.28 18.09
CA LEU A 66 8.66 -24.45 18.95
C LEU A 66 9.41 -25.70 18.44
N GLY A 67 9.84 -25.71 17.16
CA GLY A 67 10.44 -26.88 16.51
C GLY A 67 11.92 -26.76 16.14
N GLN A 68 12.44 -25.57 15.80
CA GLN A 68 13.85 -25.33 15.45
C GLN A 68 14.24 -23.85 15.69
N PRO A 69 15.39 -23.57 16.34
CA PRO A 69 15.86 -22.20 16.58
C PRO A 69 16.45 -21.50 15.34
N ASP A 70 16.79 -22.21 14.26
CA ASP A 70 17.57 -21.68 13.14
C ASP A 70 16.77 -21.50 11.82
N ALA A 71 15.58 -20.88 11.88
CA ALA A 71 14.95 -20.39 10.64
C ALA A 71 15.74 -19.18 10.11
N PRO A 72 16.07 -19.11 8.80
CA PRO A 72 16.95 -18.07 8.26
C PRO A 72 16.32 -16.67 8.36
N GLU A 73 16.81 -15.87 9.32
CA GLU A 73 16.29 -14.55 9.70
C GLU A 73 16.33 -13.48 8.58
N ALA A 74 17.21 -13.68 7.58
CA ALA A 74 17.38 -12.74 6.47
C ALA A 74 16.14 -12.66 5.55
N ASP A 75 15.53 -13.83 5.30
CA ASP A 75 14.37 -13.97 4.42
C ASP A 75 13.14 -13.25 5.00
N THR A 76 12.98 -13.31 6.33
CA THR A 76 11.89 -12.63 7.04
C THR A 76 12.03 -11.11 6.98
N ARG A 77 13.25 -10.57 7.15
CA ARG A 77 13.50 -9.11 7.10
C ARG A 77 13.23 -8.53 5.72
N GLU A 78 13.71 -9.20 4.68
CA GLU A 78 13.49 -8.78 3.29
C GLU A 78 12.00 -8.77 2.95
N LYS A 79 11.26 -9.79 3.39
CA LYS A 79 9.80 -9.86 3.26
C LYS A 79 9.08 -8.70 3.94
N TYR A 80 9.44 -8.30 5.16
CA TYR A 80 8.84 -7.12 5.81
C TYR A 80 9.13 -5.81 5.07
N LEU A 81 10.33 -5.66 4.54
CA LEU A 81 10.68 -4.48 3.76
C LEU A 81 9.88 -4.43 2.45
N ALA A 82 9.68 -5.57 1.79
CA ALA A 82 8.82 -5.67 0.61
C ALA A 82 7.37 -5.30 0.96
N LEU A 83 6.85 -5.80 2.08
CA LEU A 83 5.52 -5.49 2.62
C LEU A 83 5.35 -4.00 2.94
N ALA A 84 6.32 -3.37 3.60
CA ALA A 84 6.30 -1.93 3.89
C ALA A 84 6.36 -1.07 2.61
N ARG A 85 7.14 -1.52 1.61
CA ARG A 85 7.18 -0.89 0.28
C ARG A 85 5.84 -1.00 -0.42
N ALA A 86 5.18 -2.16 -0.38
CA ALA A 86 3.87 -2.37 -0.99
C ALA A 86 2.81 -1.41 -0.42
N ILE A 87 2.77 -1.23 0.91
CA ILE A 87 1.91 -0.24 1.57
C ILE A 87 2.20 1.17 1.06
N THR A 88 3.47 1.54 0.99
CA THR A 88 3.90 2.87 0.50
C THR A 88 3.47 3.10 -0.95
N THR A 89 3.58 2.07 -1.80
CA THR A 89 3.13 2.10 -3.20
C THR A 89 1.63 2.32 -3.30
N VAL A 90 0.82 1.55 -2.56
CA VAL A 90 -0.65 1.70 -2.56
C VAL A 90 -1.07 3.09 -2.10
N GLU A 91 -0.46 3.62 -1.05
CA GLU A 91 -0.74 4.98 -0.58
C GLU A 91 -0.35 6.05 -1.60
N THR A 92 0.73 5.83 -2.33
CA THR A 92 1.17 6.74 -3.41
C THR A 92 0.16 6.74 -4.56
N ILE A 93 -0.29 5.56 -4.99
CA ILE A 93 -1.31 5.43 -6.04
C ILE A 93 -2.61 6.12 -5.61
N ARG A 94 -3.08 5.85 -4.38
CA ARG A 94 -4.31 6.44 -3.82
C ARG A 94 -4.24 7.97 -3.80
N ARG A 95 -3.14 8.55 -3.31
CA ARG A 95 -2.95 10.00 -3.24
C ARG A 95 -2.84 10.64 -4.61
N HIS A 96 -2.11 9.99 -5.53
CA HIS A 96 -1.96 10.47 -6.89
C HIS A 96 -3.31 10.53 -7.62
N ALA A 97 -4.08 9.43 -7.59
CA ALA A 97 -5.42 9.40 -8.17
C ALA A 97 -6.34 10.46 -7.57
N GLY A 98 -6.30 10.64 -6.23
CA GLY A 98 -7.04 11.70 -5.55
C GLY A 98 -6.66 13.11 -6.00
N SER A 99 -5.38 13.38 -6.26
CA SER A 99 -4.92 14.67 -6.82
C SER A 99 -5.45 14.87 -8.23
N THR A 100 -5.29 13.86 -9.10
CA THR A 100 -5.71 13.94 -10.50
C THR A 100 -7.22 14.17 -10.62
N LEU A 101 -8.05 13.51 -9.80
CA LEU A 101 -9.50 13.73 -9.79
C LEU A 101 -9.87 15.16 -9.39
N ARG A 102 -9.15 15.75 -8.43
CA ARG A 102 -9.34 17.16 -8.04
C ARG A 102 -8.93 18.11 -9.17
N GLU A 103 -7.84 17.81 -9.87
CA GLU A 103 -7.37 18.61 -11.01
C GLU A 103 -8.36 18.56 -12.19
N ILE A 104 -8.91 17.38 -12.50
CA ILE A 104 -9.97 17.23 -13.52
C ILE A 104 -11.17 18.10 -13.16
N SER A 105 -11.63 18.01 -11.91
CA SER A 105 -12.77 18.79 -11.41
C SER A 105 -12.50 20.29 -11.47
N ALA A 106 -11.30 20.73 -11.08
CA ALA A 106 -10.91 22.14 -11.14
C ALA A 106 -10.82 22.66 -12.58
N ARG A 107 -10.29 21.86 -13.51
CA ARG A 107 -10.21 22.20 -14.94
C ARG A 107 -11.61 22.32 -15.55
N ALA A 108 -12.52 21.43 -15.19
CA ALA A 108 -13.90 21.48 -15.63
C ALA A 108 -14.63 22.72 -15.12
N ALA A 109 -14.50 23.03 -13.83
CA ALA A 109 -15.08 24.23 -13.23
C ALA A 109 -14.54 25.51 -13.87
N SER A 110 -13.23 25.58 -14.12
CA SER A 110 -12.61 26.70 -14.83
C SER A 110 -13.12 26.81 -16.27
N THR A 111 -13.33 25.68 -16.95
CA THR A 111 -13.83 25.66 -18.33
C THR A 111 -15.28 26.12 -18.39
N ALA A 112 -16.14 25.61 -17.50
CA ALA A 112 -17.53 26.08 -17.39
C ALA A 112 -17.59 27.58 -17.09
N ALA A 113 -16.79 28.07 -16.13
CA ALA A 113 -16.76 29.49 -15.77
C ALA A 113 -16.31 30.40 -16.92
N ARG A 114 -15.39 29.94 -17.78
CA ARG A 114 -14.97 30.69 -18.99
C ARG A 114 -16.04 30.73 -20.06
N LEU A 115 -16.94 29.76 -20.10
CA LEU A 115 -17.99 29.62 -21.11
C LEU A 115 -19.29 30.37 -20.71
N THR A 116 -19.50 30.63 -19.43
CA THR A 116 -20.66 31.39 -18.92
C THR A 116 -20.86 32.77 -19.57
N PRO A 117 -19.82 33.59 -19.84
CA PRO A 117 -19.99 34.91 -20.45
C PRO A 117 -20.48 34.86 -21.91
N ASP A 118 -20.17 33.80 -22.66
CA ASP A 118 -20.48 33.64 -24.09
C ASP A 118 -21.66 32.69 -24.33
N ALA A 119 -22.47 32.43 -23.30
CA ALA A 119 -23.50 31.39 -23.31
C ALA A 119 -24.58 31.54 -24.39
N ALA A 120 -24.77 32.74 -24.95
CA ALA A 120 -25.76 32.99 -26.01
C ALA A 120 -25.39 32.35 -27.35
N ASP A 121 -24.10 32.14 -27.62
CA ASP A 121 -23.59 31.56 -28.89
C ASP A 121 -23.14 30.10 -28.74
N LEU A 122 -23.23 29.54 -27.53
CA LEU A 122 -22.82 28.17 -27.25
C LEU A 122 -23.95 27.16 -27.51
N PRO A 123 -23.62 25.96 -27.99
CA PRO A 123 -24.57 24.85 -28.04
C PRO A 123 -25.17 24.58 -26.65
N SER A 124 -26.48 24.35 -26.59
CA SER A 124 -27.21 24.13 -25.33
C SER A 124 -26.74 22.90 -24.55
N ASP A 125 -26.07 21.96 -25.21
CA ASP A 125 -25.55 20.71 -24.64
C ASP A 125 -24.10 20.80 -24.14
N ILE A 126 -23.44 21.95 -24.23
CA ILE A 126 -22.02 22.10 -23.88
C ILE A 126 -21.71 21.71 -22.43
N ASN A 127 -22.61 22.04 -21.50
CA ASN A 127 -22.43 21.69 -20.09
C ASN A 127 -22.54 20.17 -19.87
N ASP A 128 -23.45 19.52 -20.59
CA ASP A 128 -23.60 18.06 -20.55
C ASP A 128 -22.37 17.37 -21.15
N ALA A 129 -21.83 17.90 -22.25
CA ALA A 129 -20.59 17.43 -22.85
C ALA A 129 -19.39 17.56 -21.89
N ILE A 130 -19.28 18.68 -21.16
CA ILE A 130 -18.25 18.88 -20.12
C ILE A 130 -18.41 17.84 -19.00
N HIS A 131 -19.64 17.62 -18.51
CA HIS A 131 -19.89 16.62 -17.47
C HIS A 131 -19.60 15.19 -17.94
N ALA A 132 -19.94 14.86 -19.19
CA ALA A 132 -19.65 13.55 -19.78
C ALA A 132 -18.14 13.33 -19.92
N ALA A 133 -17.39 14.34 -20.38
CA ALA A 133 -15.94 14.27 -20.48
C ALA A 133 -15.28 14.08 -19.10
N VAL A 134 -15.68 14.88 -18.11
CA VAL A 134 -15.21 14.75 -16.71
C VAL A 134 -15.48 13.37 -16.16
N ARG A 135 -16.68 12.83 -16.40
CA ARG A 135 -17.05 11.48 -15.94
C ARG A 135 -16.15 10.43 -16.60
N SER A 136 -15.95 10.50 -17.91
CA SER A 136 -15.10 9.57 -18.65
C SER A 136 -13.65 9.59 -18.16
N GLU A 137 -13.07 10.78 -17.99
CA GLU A 137 -11.70 10.92 -17.47
C GLU A 137 -11.58 10.41 -16.03
N SER A 138 -12.57 10.72 -15.18
CA SER A 138 -12.59 10.27 -13.79
C SER A 138 -12.68 8.75 -13.68
N ILE A 139 -13.48 8.09 -14.55
CA ILE A 139 -13.57 6.63 -14.63
C ILE A 139 -12.21 6.03 -15.01
N ALA A 140 -11.57 6.54 -16.06
CA ALA A 140 -10.27 6.04 -16.51
C ALA A 140 -9.18 6.16 -15.42
N VAL A 141 -9.16 7.26 -14.66
CA VAL A 141 -8.26 7.44 -13.52
C VAL A 141 -8.54 6.41 -12.42
N CYS A 142 -9.82 6.19 -12.10
CA CYS A 142 -10.22 5.22 -11.09
C CYS A 142 -9.85 3.79 -11.50
N GLU A 143 -10.15 3.39 -12.73
CA GLU A 143 -9.84 2.06 -13.27
C GLU A 143 -8.34 1.78 -13.24
N ARG A 144 -7.53 2.74 -13.71
CA ARG A 144 -6.07 2.60 -13.67
C ARG A 144 -5.54 2.47 -12.24
N ALA A 145 -6.04 3.29 -11.31
CA ALA A 145 -5.63 3.22 -9.91
C ALA A 145 -6.00 1.87 -9.27
N VAL A 146 -7.22 1.38 -9.53
CA VAL A 146 -7.69 0.07 -9.05
C VAL A 146 -6.82 -1.06 -9.61
N GLN A 147 -6.48 -1.01 -10.89
CA GLN A 147 -5.60 -2.00 -11.52
C GLN A 147 -4.23 -2.04 -10.84
N LEU A 148 -3.57 -0.89 -10.69
CA LEU A 148 -2.25 -0.81 -10.04
C LEU A 148 -2.27 -1.29 -8.59
N ILE A 149 -3.35 -1.01 -7.84
CA ILE A 149 -3.52 -1.51 -6.48
C ILE A 149 -3.69 -3.03 -6.49
N ASN A 150 -4.53 -3.56 -7.37
CA ASN A 150 -4.75 -5.01 -7.49
C ASN A 150 -3.46 -5.74 -7.88
N ASP A 151 -2.66 -5.19 -8.80
CA ASP A 151 -1.36 -5.74 -9.19
C ASP A 151 -0.42 -5.80 -7.97
N GLN A 152 -0.39 -4.74 -7.18
CA GLN A 152 0.38 -4.72 -5.93
C GLN A 152 -0.14 -5.72 -4.90
N THR A 153 -1.46 -5.92 -4.80
CA THR A 153 -2.07 -6.95 -3.93
C THR A 153 -1.69 -8.35 -4.40
N ARG A 154 -1.67 -8.62 -5.71
CA ARG A 154 -1.26 -9.93 -6.25
C ARG A 154 0.19 -10.26 -5.90
N VAL A 155 1.08 -9.27 -5.95
CA VAL A 155 2.48 -9.43 -5.50
C VAL A 155 2.55 -9.79 -4.03
N VAL A 156 1.75 -9.14 -3.17
CA VAL A 156 1.71 -9.46 -1.72
C VAL A 156 1.19 -10.86 -1.45
N LEU A 157 0.21 -11.30 -2.24
CA LEU A 157 -0.43 -12.61 -2.10
C LEU A 157 0.36 -13.74 -2.78
N ASP A 158 1.49 -13.44 -3.43
CA ASP A 158 2.25 -14.39 -4.26
C ASP A 158 1.37 -15.10 -5.32
N LEU A 159 0.41 -14.35 -5.88
CA LEU A 159 -0.46 -14.86 -6.93
C LEU A 159 0.22 -14.67 -8.29
N ASP A 160 1.10 -15.60 -8.64
CA ASP A 160 1.83 -15.57 -9.90
C ASP A 160 0.87 -15.55 -11.11
N GLU A 161 1.31 -14.88 -12.18
CA GLU A 161 0.56 -14.64 -13.43
C GLU A 161 0.24 -15.95 -14.17
N VAL A 162 1.03 -17.01 -13.95
CA VAL A 162 0.99 -18.28 -14.70
C VAL A 162 0.09 -19.35 -14.05
N THR A 163 -0.16 -19.29 -12.74
CA THR A 163 -0.91 -20.34 -12.00
C THR A 163 -2.27 -19.91 -11.47
N THR A 164 -2.66 -18.65 -11.62
CA THR A 164 -3.80 -18.11 -10.84
C THR A 164 -4.84 -17.42 -11.72
N THR A 165 -5.85 -18.16 -12.16
CA THR A 165 -7.12 -17.60 -12.70
C THR A 165 -7.93 -16.83 -11.63
N MET A 166 -7.44 -16.83 -10.39
CA MET A 166 -8.11 -16.23 -9.24
C MET A 166 -7.82 -14.72 -9.19
N THR A 167 -8.90 -13.94 -9.12
CA THR A 167 -8.85 -12.49 -8.90
C THR A 167 -8.55 -12.19 -7.43
N VAL A 168 -8.08 -10.97 -7.11
CA VAL A 168 -7.92 -10.53 -5.71
C VAL A 168 -9.23 -10.66 -4.93
N HIS A 169 -10.35 -10.26 -5.55
CA HIS A 169 -11.68 -10.45 -4.98
C HIS A 169 -12.00 -11.93 -4.73
N GLY A 170 -11.73 -12.81 -5.70
CA GLY A 170 -11.94 -14.25 -5.55
C GLY A 170 -11.10 -14.85 -4.42
N TRP A 171 -9.85 -14.41 -4.27
CA TRP A 171 -8.99 -14.82 -3.16
C TRP A 171 -9.57 -14.39 -1.81
N LEU A 172 -9.98 -13.12 -1.69
CA LEU A 172 -10.57 -12.58 -0.46
C LEU A 172 -11.89 -13.31 -0.09
N ALA A 173 -12.77 -13.51 -1.07
CA ALA A 173 -14.03 -14.24 -0.89
C ALA A 173 -13.79 -15.70 -0.46
N SER A 174 -12.81 -16.40 -1.04
CA SER A 174 -12.45 -17.78 -0.65
C SER A 174 -12.00 -17.92 0.80
N ARG A 175 -11.57 -16.81 1.42
CA ARG A 175 -11.12 -16.70 2.80
C ARG A 175 -12.18 -16.10 3.73
N GLY A 176 -13.37 -15.77 3.21
CA GLY A 176 -14.44 -15.10 3.95
C GLY A 176 -14.07 -13.68 4.40
N LEU A 177 -13.15 -13.01 3.70
CA LEU A 177 -12.66 -11.67 4.04
C LEU A 177 -13.46 -10.55 3.38
N THR A 178 -14.34 -10.90 2.43
CA THR A 178 -15.26 -10.00 1.74
C THR A 178 -16.57 -10.73 1.49
N ASP A 179 -17.68 -10.01 1.57
CA ASP A 179 -19.04 -10.52 1.29
C ASP A 179 -19.32 -10.68 -0.21
#